data_AF-A0A7S3CL38-F1
#
_entry.id   AF-A0A7S3CL38-F1
#
_cell.length_a   1.000
_cell.length_b   1.000
_cell.length_c   1.000
_cell.angle_alpha   90.00
_cell.angle_beta   90.00
_cell.angle_gamma   90.00
#
_symmetry.space_group_name_H-M   'P 1'
#
loop_
_entity.id
_entity.type
_entity.pdbx_description
1 polymer ?
#
loop_
_entity_poly.entity_id
_entity_poly.type
_entity_poly.pdbx_seq_one_letter_code
_entity_poly.pdbx_strand_id
1 'polypeptide(L)'
;MADIDEYSAQLLERSMLNGKVLIITNAAEGWVELSAQRFMPLTAKVLKGNIEVISARTKFEKELPRQYQEWKIRAFLETTQKLEMQAVTNIVALGDNVFEIEAAHKLYQ
;
A
#
# COMPACT_ATOMS: atom_id res chain seq x y z
N MET A 1 -21.74 -1.60 -1.31
CA MET A 1 -20.57 -2.18 -1.99
C MET A 1 -20.24 -1.43 -3.28
N ALA A 2 -21.22 -1.16 -4.14
CA ALA A 2 -21.03 -0.33 -5.34
C ALA A 2 -20.37 1.02 -5.02
N ASP A 3 -20.86 1.71 -3.99
CA ASP A 3 -20.29 2.99 -3.56
C ASP A 3 -18.82 2.89 -3.13
N ILE A 4 -18.45 1.81 -2.42
CA ILE A 4 -17.07 1.61 -1.94
C ILE A 4 -16.14 1.36 -3.13
N ASP A 5 -16.56 0.55 -4.11
CA ASP A 5 -15.78 0.31 -5.33
C ASP A 5 -15.53 1.61 -6.11
N GLU A 6 -16.58 2.43 -6.27
CA GLU A 6 -16.45 3.72 -6.94
C GLU A 6 -15.52 4.67 -6.19
N TYR A 7 -15.71 4.87 -4.87
CA TYR A 7 -14.88 5.78 -4.09
C TYR A 7 -13.42 5.31 -3.99
N SER A 8 -13.17 4.00 -3.87
CA SER A 8 -11.81 3.46 -3.88
C SER A 8 -11.12 3.65 -5.23
N ALA A 9 -11.83 3.41 -6.34
CA ALA A 9 -11.31 3.68 -7.68
C ALA A 9 -10.95 5.17 -7.86
N GLN A 10 -11.88 6.07 -7.51
CA GLN A 10 -11.66 7.52 -7.63
C GLN A 10 -10.50 8.00 -6.75
N LEU A 11 -10.36 7.47 -5.53
CA LEU A 11 -9.25 7.79 -4.65
C LEU A 11 -7.92 7.42 -5.31
N LEU A 12 -7.79 6.18 -5.79
CA LEU A 12 -6.56 5.70 -6.42
C LEU A 12 -6.22 6.47 -7.71
N GLU A 13 -7.21 6.75 -8.55
CA GLU A 13 -7.01 7.57 -9.75
C GLU A 13 -6.49 8.97 -9.41
N ARG A 14 -7.11 9.63 -8.43
CA ARG A 14 -6.64 10.95 -7.97
C ARG A 14 -5.25 10.88 -7.36
N SER A 15 -4.95 9.86 -6.58
CA SER A 15 -3.61 9.69 -6.00
C SER A 15 -2.55 9.53 -7.10
N MET A 16 -2.82 8.74 -8.15
CA MET A 16 -1.89 8.56 -9.27
C MET A 16 -1.64 9.84 -10.07
N LEU A 17 -2.63 10.73 -10.17
CA LEU A 17 -2.46 12.05 -10.81
C LEU A 17 -1.53 12.98 -10.02
N ASN A 18 -1.37 12.74 -8.72
CA ASN A 18 -0.64 13.62 -7.81
C ASN A 18 0.69 13.03 -7.33
N GLY A 19 1.03 11.79 -7.71
CA GLY A 19 2.30 11.19 -7.33
C GLY A 19 2.35 9.67 -7.49
N LYS A 20 3.43 9.08 -7.00
CA LYS A 20 3.61 7.63 -6.97
C LYS A 20 2.68 7.02 -5.92
N VAL A 21 1.93 5.99 -6.31
CA VAL A 21 1.01 5.25 -5.42
C VAL A 21 1.57 3.87 -5.13
N LEU A 22 1.50 3.50 -3.85
CA LEU A 22 2.00 2.26 -3.31
C LEU A 22 0.93 1.66 -2.41
N ILE A 23 0.72 0.35 -2.49
CA ILE A 23 -0.16 -0.38 -1.57
C ILE A 23 0.69 -1.39 -0.83
N ILE A 24 0.78 -1.27 0.49
CA ILE A 24 1.51 -2.21 1.34
C ILE A 24 0.50 -3.00 2.16
N THR A 25 0.52 -4.33 2.03
CA THR A 25 -0.45 -5.23 2.66
C THR A 25 0.21 -6.40 3.39
N ASN A 26 -0.43 -6.86 4.47
CA ASN A 26 -0.06 -8.10 5.15
C ASN A 26 -0.74 -9.34 4.53
N ALA A 27 -1.58 -9.16 3.51
CA ALA A 27 -2.07 -10.27 2.73
C ALA A 27 -0.95 -10.89 1.88
N ALA A 28 -1.14 -12.13 1.42
CA ALA A 28 -0.22 -12.76 0.49
C ALA A 28 -0.22 -12.02 -0.86
N GLU A 29 0.86 -12.19 -1.63
CA GLU A 29 0.99 -11.62 -2.98
C GLU A 29 -0.17 -12.06 -3.89
N GLY A 30 -0.66 -11.13 -4.71
CA GLY A 30 -1.82 -11.34 -5.58
C GLY A 30 -3.19 -11.22 -4.89
N TRP A 31 -3.24 -11.18 -3.55
CA TRP A 31 -4.52 -11.18 -2.83
C TRP A 31 -5.32 -9.88 -3.05
N VAL A 32 -4.66 -8.73 -3.17
CA VAL A 32 -5.32 -7.43 -3.37
C VAL A 32 -6.02 -7.41 -4.72
N GLU A 33 -5.32 -7.84 -5.77
CA GLU A 33 -5.78 -7.86 -7.14
C GLU A 33 -6.92 -8.86 -7.32
N LEU A 34 -6.76 -10.08 -6.78
CA LEU A 34 -7.79 -11.12 -6.83
C LEU A 34 -9.05 -10.71 -6.06
N SER A 35 -8.88 -10.12 -4.88
CA SER A 35 -10.01 -9.62 -4.07
C SER A 35 -10.74 -8.48 -4.80
N ALA A 36 -10.01 -7.50 -5.34
CA ALA A 36 -10.60 -6.42 -6.10
C ALA A 36 -11.31 -6.95 -7.35
N GLN A 37 -10.72 -7.86 -8.12
CA GLN A 37 -11.38 -8.46 -9.30
C GLN A 37 -12.71 -9.14 -8.93
N ARG A 38 -12.78 -9.75 -7.75
CA ARG A 38 -13.97 -10.45 -7.30
C ARG A 38 -15.07 -9.52 -6.76
N PHE A 39 -14.69 -8.47 -6.02
CA PHE A 39 -15.63 -7.69 -5.21
C PHE A 39 -15.71 -6.19 -5.59
N MET A 40 -14.70 -5.66 -6.26
CA MET A 40 -14.52 -4.23 -6.56
C MET A 40 -13.96 -4.05 -7.99
N PRO A 41 -14.74 -4.39 -9.04
CA PRO A 41 -14.27 -4.43 -10.42
C PRO A 41 -13.79 -3.08 -10.98
N LEU A 42 -14.28 -1.94 -10.49
CA LEU A 42 -13.75 -0.62 -10.90
C LEU A 42 -12.35 -0.41 -10.33
N THR A 43 -12.20 -0.63 -9.03
CA THR A 43 -10.91 -0.58 -8.33
C THR A 43 -9.91 -1.55 -8.95
N ALA A 44 -10.35 -2.76 -9.32
CA ALA A 44 -9.52 -3.75 -10.00
C ALA A 44 -8.97 -3.27 -11.36
N LYS A 45 -9.72 -2.42 -12.09
CA LYS A 45 -9.22 -1.81 -13.33
C LYS A 45 -8.15 -0.77 -13.02
N VAL A 46 -8.37 0.07 -12.00
CA VAL A 46 -7.42 1.11 -11.59
C VAL A 46 -6.10 0.49 -11.07
N LEU A 47 -6.19 -0.62 -10.33
CA LEU A 47 -5.02 -1.37 -9.83
C LEU A 47 -4.10 -1.90 -10.94
N LYS A 48 -4.59 -2.06 -12.17
CA LYS A 48 -3.74 -2.43 -13.32
C LYS A 48 -2.89 -1.26 -13.85
N GLY A 49 -3.12 -0.05 -13.34
CA GLY A 49 -2.34 1.14 -13.64
C GLY A 49 -0.97 1.12 -12.96
N ASN A 50 -0.37 2.31 -12.81
CA ASN A 50 0.97 2.46 -12.22
C ASN A 50 0.92 2.46 -10.68
N ILE A 51 0.41 1.37 -10.10
CA ILE A 51 0.32 1.15 -8.65
C ILE A 51 1.19 -0.05 -8.28
N GLU A 52 2.17 0.15 -7.41
CA GLU A 52 2.99 -0.95 -6.90
C GLU A 52 2.30 -1.57 -5.68
N VAL A 53 1.92 -2.84 -5.77
CA VAL A 53 1.37 -3.62 -4.65
C VAL A 53 2.47 -4.45 -4.02
N ILE A 54 2.69 -4.24 -2.73
CA ILE A 54 3.75 -4.88 -1.95
C ILE A 54 3.11 -5.75 -0.87
N SER A 55 3.31 -7.07 -1.00
CA SER A 55 2.99 -8.04 0.05
C SER A 55 4.12 -8.08 1.08
N ALA A 56 3.90 -7.45 2.23
CA ALA A 56 4.80 -7.49 3.37
C ALA A 56 4.94 -8.92 3.91
N ARG A 57 3.84 -9.69 3.91
CA ARG A 57 3.84 -11.09 4.31
C ARG A 57 4.75 -11.94 3.43
N THR A 58 4.58 -11.87 2.11
CA THR A 58 5.40 -12.67 1.18
C THR A 58 6.88 -12.37 1.35
N LYS A 59 7.24 -11.11 1.59
CA LYS A 59 8.63 -10.71 1.83
C LYS A 59 9.21 -11.22 3.14
N PHE A 60 8.48 -11.04 4.25
CA PHE A 60 9.09 -11.13 5.59
C PHE A 60 8.60 -12.29 6.45
N GLU A 61 7.54 -13.01 6.07
CA GLU A 61 6.97 -14.09 6.90
C GLU A 61 7.99 -15.21 7.17
N LYS A 62 8.84 -15.53 6.19
CA LYS A 62 9.88 -16.56 6.34
C LYS A 62 10.90 -16.20 7.41
N GLU A 63 11.30 -14.94 7.48
CA GLU A 63 12.32 -14.47 8.43
C GLU A 63 11.74 -14.11 9.80
N LEU A 64 10.48 -13.66 9.83
CA LEU A 64 9.81 -13.13 11.01
C LEU A 64 8.45 -13.81 11.23
N PRO A 65 8.41 -15.13 11.47
CA PRO A 65 7.14 -15.85 11.54
C PRO A 65 6.20 -15.26 12.59
N ARG A 66 4.93 -15.06 12.23
CA ARG A 66 3.85 -14.50 13.05
C ARG A 66 4.02 -13.03 13.50
N GLN A 67 5.03 -12.32 13.02
CA GLN A 67 5.28 -10.91 13.37
C GLN A 67 4.74 -9.97 12.29
N TYR A 68 3.42 -9.99 12.07
CA TYR A 68 2.76 -9.25 10.98
C TYR A 68 2.95 -7.72 11.05
N GLN A 69 3.13 -7.16 12.26
CA GLN A 69 3.45 -5.74 12.42
C GLN A 69 4.85 -5.42 11.86
N GLU A 70 5.84 -6.26 12.17
CA GLU A 70 7.22 -6.09 11.71
C GLU A 70 7.35 -6.25 10.20
N TRP A 71 6.57 -7.15 9.58
CA TRP A 71 6.56 -7.30 8.12
C TRP A 71 6.24 -5.98 7.45
N LYS A 72 5.16 -5.33 7.88
CA LYS A 72 4.66 -4.11 7.26
C LYS A 72 5.62 -2.95 7.51
N ILE A 73 6.13 -2.81 8.73
CA ILE A 73 7.14 -1.80 9.08
C ILE A 73 8.37 -1.93 8.18
N ARG A 74 8.91 -3.14 8.00
CA ARG A 74 10.06 -3.36 7.12
C ARG A 74 9.74 -3.07 5.65
N ALA A 75 8.55 -3.45 5.19
CA ALA A 75 8.11 -3.13 3.84
C ALA A 75 8.02 -1.61 3.61
N PHE A 76 7.52 -0.85 4.59
CA PHE A 76 7.50 0.62 4.53
C PHE A 76 8.92 1.20 4.44
N LEU A 77 9.84 0.76 5.32
CA LEU A 77 11.22 1.25 5.35
C LEU A 77 11.99 0.96 4.05
N GLU A 78 11.82 -0.22 3.47
CA GLU A 78 12.42 -0.53 2.16
C GLU A 78 11.86 0.37 1.06
N THR A 79 10.56 0.61 1.08
CA THR A 79 9.90 1.42 0.05
C THR A 79 10.37 2.86 0.12
N THR A 80 10.63 3.38 1.32
CA THR A 80 11.16 4.74 1.47
C THR A 80 12.58 4.91 1.02
N GLN A 81 13.43 3.89 1.19
CA GLN A 81 14.76 3.92 0.61
C GLN A 81 14.69 4.00 -0.93
N LYS A 82 13.72 3.30 -1.54
CA LYS A 82 13.49 3.35 -2.99
C LYS A 82 12.90 4.67 -3.50
N LEU A 83 12.18 5.40 -2.67
CA LEU A 83 11.51 6.65 -3.07
C LEU A 83 12.44 7.87 -3.10
N GLU A 84 13.73 7.70 -2.77
CA GLU A 84 14.68 8.82 -2.65
C GLU A 84 14.08 9.98 -1.84
N MET A 85 13.69 9.68 -0.60
CA MET A 85 12.97 10.60 0.30
C MET A 85 13.52 12.02 0.40
N GLN A 86 14.80 12.25 0.08
CA GLN A 86 15.41 13.58 -0.03
C GLN A 86 14.73 14.50 -1.06
N ALA A 87 14.05 13.94 -2.07
CA ALA A 87 13.29 14.68 -3.07
C ALA A 87 11.77 14.69 -2.81
N VAL A 88 11.27 13.85 -1.89
CA VAL A 88 9.84 13.73 -1.58
C VAL A 88 9.43 14.83 -0.61
N THR A 89 8.53 15.72 -1.04
CA THR A 89 8.05 16.83 -0.21
C THR A 89 6.83 16.48 0.62
N ASN A 90 5.99 15.54 0.15
CA ASN A 90 4.71 15.18 0.76
C ASN A 90 4.50 13.66 0.77
N ILE A 91 4.07 13.12 1.91
CA ILE A 91 3.58 11.74 2.04
C ILE A 91 2.15 11.77 2.59
N VAL A 92 1.26 10.99 1.96
CA VAL A 92 -0.07 10.69 2.49
C VAL A 92 -0.14 9.19 2.76
N ALA A 93 -0.28 8.81 4.03
CA ALA A 93 -0.46 7.43 4.45
C ALA A 93 -1.91 7.20 4.89
N LEU A 94 -2.53 6.14 4.37
CA LEU A 94 -3.90 5.73 4.70
C LEU A 94 -3.88 4.28 5.18
N GLY A 95 -4.48 4.03 6.34
CA GLY A 95 -4.55 2.70 6.96
C GLY A 95 -5.51 2.69 8.14
N ASP A 96 -5.89 1.50 8.59
CA ASP A 96 -6.76 1.29 9.75
C ASP A 96 -5.98 1.21 11.07
N ASN A 97 -4.69 0.89 11.01
CA ASN A 97 -3.84 0.76 12.18
C ASN A 97 -2.91 1.96 12.37
N VAL A 98 -3.05 2.64 13.52
CA VAL A 98 -2.27 3.83 13.89
C VAL A 98 -0.76 3.59 13.84
N PHE A 99 -0.28 2.42 14.24
CA PHE A 99 1.16 2.11 14.22
C PHE A 99 1.73 2.06 12.80
N GLU A 100 0.91 1.71 11.81
CA GLU A 100 1.31 1.69 10.41
C GLU A 100 1.34 3.12 9.83
N ILE A 101 0.40 3.98 10.24
CA ILE A 101 0.40 5.40 9.89
C ILE A 101 1.59 6.11 10.54
N GLU A 102 1.93 5.79 11.79
CA GLU A 102 3.12 6.32 12.47
C GLU A 102 4.43 5.90 11.82
N ALA A 103 4.50 4.71 11.22
CA ALA A 103 5.66 4.30 10.45
C ALA A 103 5.92 5.27 9.28
N ALA A 104 4.88 5.86 8.70
CA ALA A 104 5.03 6.88 7.66
C ALA A 104 5.55 8.22 8.21
N HIS A 105 5.25 8.57 9.46
CA HIS A 105 5.82 9.77 10.10
C HIS A 105 7.33 9.67 10.34
N LYS A 106 7.85 8.45 10.57
CA LYS A 106 9.29 8.21 10.74
C LYS A 106 10.10 8.46 9.46
N LEU A 107 9.44 8.70 8.32
CA LEU A 107 10.07 8.91 7.02
C LEU A 107 10.59 10.33 6.81
N TYR A 108 10.21 11.27 7.69
CA TYR A 108 10.61 12.67 7.64
C TYR A 108 11.80 13.04 8.55
N GLN A 109 12.40 12.06 9.24
CA GLN A 109 13.53 12.29 10.16
C GLN A 109 14.89 12.12 9.49
#